data_AF-A0A7Z8KNW2-F1
#
_entry.id   AF-A0A7Z8KNW2-F1
#
_cell.length_a   1.000
_cell.length_b   1.000
_cell.length_c   1.000
_cell.angle_alpha   90.00
_cell.angle_beta   90.00
_cell.angle_gamma   90.00
#
_symmetry.space_group_name_H-M   'P 1'
#
loop_
_entity.id
_entity.type
_entity.pdbx_description
1 polymer ?
#
loop_
_entity_poly.entity_id
_entity_poly.type
_entity_poly.pdbx_seq_one_letter_code
_entity_poly.pdbx_strand_id
1 'polypeptide(L)'
;MALNEEKRIEVCAITDSTIMTEPTAFAGIYLFHITIGDIGTKHSTIFTVEHEEHRLTILYSGICPVLKNDKLLITGKMKDGKKAGIQGEVMKASCIENLDTGDVYHK
;
A
#
# COMPACT_ATOMS: atom_id res chain seq x y z
N MET A 1 2.58 21.96 12.75
CA MET A 1 3.28 20.69 12.40
C MET A 1 2.60 20.18 11.13
N ALA A 2 3.39 19.97 10.07
CA ALA A 2 2.95 20.02 8.67
C ALA A 2 1.70 19.17 8.38
N LEU A 3 0.79 19.80 7.63
CA LEU A 3 -0.48 19.27 7.19
C LEU A 3 -0.26 18.03 6.32
N ASN A 4 -1.23 17.12 6.38
CA ASN A 4 -1.31 15.81 5.72
C ASN A 4 -1.45 15.93 4.18
N GLU A 5 -0.49 16.60 3.54
CA GLU A 5 -0.46 16.92 2.11
C GLU A 5 -0.26 15.66 1.27
N GLU A 6 -1.11 15.55 0.25
CA GLU A 6 -1.02 14.51 -0.76
C GLU A 6 0.03 14.92 -1.79
N LYS A 7 1.00 14.04 -2.02
CA LYS A 7 2.08 14.20 -2.98
C LYS A 7 1.85 13.28 -4.17
N ARG A 8 2.23 13.74 -5.36
CA ARG A 8 2.28 12.95 -6.59
C ARG A 8 3.73 12.90 -7.06
N ILE A 9 4.25 11.69 -7.27
CA ILE A 9 5.64 11.45 -7.63
C ILE A 9 5.71 10.47 -8.81
N GLU A 10 6.63 10.71 -9.74
CA GLU A 10 6.99 9.79 -10.81
C GLU A 10 8.31 9.12 -10.44
N VAL A 11 8.33 7.78 -10.38
CA VAL A 11 9.43 7.00 -9.81
C VAL A 11 9.57 5.64 -10.50
N CYS A 12 10.72 4.99 -10.33
CA CYS A 12 10.93 3.61 -10.78
C CYS A 12 10.90 2.64 -9.59
N ALA A 13 10.26 1.49 -9.77
CA ALA A 13 10.29 0.40 -8.81
C ALA A 13 11.69 -0.23 -8.73
N ILE A 14 12.22 -0.40 -7.52
CA ILE A 14 13.51 -1.06 -7.27
C ILE A 14 13.32 -2.57 -7.00
N THR A 15 12.13 -2.93 -6.51
CA THR A 15 11.78 -4.30 -6.10
C THR A 15 10.44 -4.68 -6.67
N ASP A 16 10.22 -5.98 -6.87
CA ASP A 16 8.89 -6.51 -7.11
C ASP A 16 7.97 -6.26 -5.91
N SER A 17 6.68 -6.13 -6.15
CA SER A 17 5.69 -5.99 -5.09
C SER A 17 5.53 -7.25 -4.27
N THR A 18 5.47 -7.09 -2.95
CA THR A 18 5.05 -8.14 -2.02
C THR A 18 3.60 -7.89 -1.61
N ILE A 19 2.72 -8.85 -1.90
CA ILE A 19 1.31 -8.81 -1.50
C ILE A 19 1.15 -9.59 -0.19
N MET A 20 0.77 -8.88 0.86
CA MET A 20 0.47 -9.44 2.17
C MET A 20 -1.04 -9.58 2.33
N THR A 21 -1.47 -10.70 2.92
CA THR A 21 -2.87 -10.94 3.30
C THR A 21 -2.98 -10.88 4.80
N GLU A 22 -3.78 -9.94 5.30
CA GLU A 22 -4.14 -9.85 6.71
C GLU A 22 -5.54 -10.43 6.91
N PRO A 23 -5.69 -11.49 7.72
CA PRO A 23 -7.01 -11.95 8.12
C PRO A 23 -7.66 -10.89 9.02
N THR A 24 -8.86 -10.43 8.68
CA THR A 24 -9.61 -9.56 9.60
C THR A 24 -10.41 -10.41 10.58
N ALA A 25 -10.26 -10.12 11.88
CA ALA A 25 -10.85 -10.91 12.95
C ALA A 25 -12.40 -10.81 12.95
N PHE A 26 -13.02 -11.95 13.22
CA PHE A 26 -14.46 -12.19 13.34
C PHE A 26 -14.98 -11.71 14.70
N ALA A 27 -16.08 -10.95 14.72
CA ALA A 27 -16.84 -10.63 15.92
C ALA A 27 -18.25 -11.23 15.80
N GLY A 28 -18.42 -12.46 16.29
CA GLY A 28 -19.72 -13.11 16.39
C GLY A 28 -20.32 -12.91 17.78
N ILE A 29 -21.53 -12.35 17.85
CA ILE A 29 -22.32 -12.33 19.08
C ILE A 29 -22.95 -13.71 19.29
N TYR A 30 -22.66 -14.33 20.42
CA TYR A 30 -23.10 -15.68 20.80
C TYR A 30 -24.54 -15.67 21.37
N LEU A 31 -25.53 -15.21 20.60
CA LEU A 31 -26.90 -15.11 21.12
C LEU A 31 -27.80 -16.33 20.81
N PHE A 32 -27.70 -17.01 19.65
CA PHE A 32 -28.70 -18.04 19.28
C PHE A 32 -28.22 -19.12 18.27
N HIS A 33 -27.12 -19.84 18.53
CA HIS A 33 -26.66 -20.99 17.72
C HIS A 33 -26.49 -20.76 16.19
N ILE A 34 -26.51 -19.51 15.72
CA ILE A 34 -26.29 -19.13 14.33
C ILE A 34 -25.12 -18.15 14.32
N THR A 35 -23.97 -18.62 13.82
CA THR A 35 -22.85 -17.74 13.50
C THR A 35 -23.06 -17.18 12.10
N ILE A 36 -23.66 -15.99 11.97
CA ILE A 36 -23.51 -15.18 10.76
C ILE A 36 -22.26 -14.34 10.97
N GLY A 37 -21.22 -14.61 10.21
CA GLY A 37 -20.12 -13.67 10.07
C GLY A 37 -19.43 -13.83 8.74
N ASP A 38 -19.00 -12.68 8.22
CA ASP A 38 -18.32 -12.54 6.95
C ASP A 38 -16.81 -12.61 7.20
N ILE A 39 -16.09 -13.42 6.42
CA ILE A 39 -14.64 -13.52 6.50
C ILE A 39 -14.07 -12.57 5.45
N GLY A 40 -13.68 -11.37 5.87
CA GLY A 40 -12.96 -10.43 5.02
C GLY A 40 -11.46 -10.69 5.03
N THR A 41 -10.85 -10.81 3.86
CA THR A 41 -9.39 -10.70 3.70
C THR A 41 -9.04 -9.27 3.34
N LYS A 42 -8.10 -8.66 4.07
CA LYS A 42 -7.50 -7.38 3.64
C LYS A 42 -6.18 -7.67 2.98
N HIS A 43 -5.99 -7.12 1.78
CA HIS A 43 -4.74 -7.19 1.06
C HIS A 43 -3.99 -5.87 1.18
N SER A 44 -2.67 -5.97 1.35
CA SER A 44 -1.76 -4.84 1.32
C SER A 44 -0.58 -5.17 0.42
N THR A 45 -0.21 -4.23 -0.42
CA THR A 45 0.95 -4.32 -1.32
C THR A 45 2.05 -3.41 -0.80
N ILE A 46 3.27 -3.94 -0.73
CA ILE A 46 4.47 -3.22 -0.30
C ILE A 46 5.56 -3.40 -1.35
N PHE A 47 6.22 -2.30 -1.71
CA PHE A 47 7.40 -2.30 -2.58
C PHE A 47 8.27 -1.08 -2.30
N THR A 48 9.46 -1.03 -2.91
CA THR A 48 10.40 0.08 -2.77
C THR A 48 10.64 0.76 -4.12
N VAL A 49 10.75 2.09 -4.09
CA VAL A 49 11.04 2.94 -5.27
C VAL A 49 12.29 3.79 -5.04
N GLU A 50 12.88 4.26 -6.13
CA GLU A 50 13.93 5.27 -6.09
C GLU A 50 13.31 6.67 -6.07
N HIS A 51 13.64 7.46 -5.04
CA HIS A 51 13.14 8.82 -4.87
C HIS A 51 14.21 9.70 -4.24
N GLU A 52 14.61 10.79 -4.90
CA GLU A 52 15.61 11.76 -4.41
C GLU A 52 16.91 11.08 -3.90
N GLU A 53 17.47 10.16 -4.70
CA GLU A 53 18.68 9.37 -4.40
C GLU A 53 18.56 8.42 -3.19
N HIS A 54 17.36 8.26 -2.63
CA HIS A 54 17.08 7.36 -1.53
C HIS A 54 16.01 6.33 -1.89
N ARG A 55 15.94 5.26 -1.09
CA ARG A 55 14.91 4.24 -1.19
C ARG A 55 13.69 4.66 -0.39
N LEU A 56 12.56 4.79 -1.05
CA LEU A 56 11.27 5.08 -0.42
C LEU A 56 10.41 3.81 -0.43
N THR A 57 9.85 3.45 0.73
CA THR A 57 8.91 2.33 0.81
C THR A 57 7.49 2.82 0.54
N ILE A 58 6.78 2.11 -0.34
CA ILE A 58 5.39 2.40 -0.71
C ILE A 58 4.48 1.38 -0.03
N LEU A 59 3.40 1.88 0.58
CA LEU A 59 2.35 1.09 1.21
C LEU A 59 1.03 1.36 0.51
N TYR A 60 0.47 0.36 -0.15
CA TYR A 60 -0.84 0.40 -0.78
C TYR A 60 -1.75 -0.63 -0.12
N SER A 61 -2.99 -0.27 0.23
CA SER A 61 -3.92 -1.28 0.78
C SER A 61 -4.90 -1.74 -0.27
N GLY A 62 -4.46 -2.74 -1.00
CA GLY A 62 -5.13 -3.47 -2.05
C GLY A 62 -4.11 -4.40 -2.70
N ILE A 63 -4.55 -5.11 -3.74
CA ILE A 63 -3.67 -5.87 -4.61
C ILE A 63 -3.19 -4.92 -5.72
N CYS A 64 -1.88 -4.73 -5.82
CA CYS A 64 -1.24 -3.87 -6.82
C CYS A 64 0.06 -4.54 -7.29
N PRO A 65 0.00 -5.44 -8.29
CA PRO A 65 1.19 -6.06 -8.84
C PRO A 65 2.08 -4.98 -9.47
N VAL A 66 3.34 -4.92 -9.03
CA VAL A 66 4.39 -4.06 -9.57
C VAL A 66 5.63 -4.92 -9.76
N LEU A 67 6.29 -4.79 -10.89
CA LEU A 67 7.55 -5.45 -11.18
C LEU A 67 8.72 -4.48 -11.00
N LYS A 68 9.89 -5.04 -10.72
CA LYS A 68 11.13 -4.28 -10.69
C LYS A 68 11.36 -3.57 -12.03
N ASN A 69 11.76 -2.31 -11.93
CA ASN A 69 11.97 -1.33 -13.00
C ASN A 69 10.69 -0.75 -13.64
N ASP A 70 9.49 -1.11 -13.16
CA ASP A 70 8.27 -0.44 -13.63
C ASP A 70 8.35 1.06 -13.33
N LYS A 71 7.97 1.87 -14.32
CA LYS A 71 7.76 3.31 -14.16
C LYS A 71 6.38 3.55 -13.60
N LEU A 72 6.32 4.28 -12.49
CA LEU A 72 5.09 4.47 -11.73
C LEU A 72 4.83 5.95 -11.49
N LEU A 73 3.55 6.32 -11.57
CA LEU A 73 3.04 7.59 -11.09
C LEU A 73 2.20 7.34 -9.84
N ILE A 74 2.77 7.69 -8.68
CA ILE A 74 2.21 7.37 -7.37
C ILE A 74 1.67 8.64 -6.75
N THR A 75 0.41 8.58 -6.31
CA THR A 75 -0.20 9.63 -5.49
C THR A 75 -0.44 9.08 -4.09
N GLY A 76 -0.05 9.84 -3.06
CA GLY A 76 -0.15 9.37 -1.69
C GLY A 76 0.33 10.37 -0.65
N LYS A 77 0.37 9.93 0.60
CA LYS A 77 0.77 10.78 1.73
C LYS A 77 2.02 10.22 2.39
N MET A 78 3.00 11.09 2.63
CA MET A 78 4.18 10.76 3.41
C MET A 78 3.80 10.57 4.87
N LYS A 79 4.32 9.50 5.48
CA LYS A 79 4.10 9.15 6.88
C LYS A 79 5.38 8.61 7.51
N ASP A 80 5.46 8.73 8.83
CA ASP A 80 6.47 8.02 9.61
C ASP A 80 6.16 6.50 9.57
N GLY A 81 7.12 5.73 9.06
CA GLY A 81 7.06 4.28 8.92
C GLY A 81 7.05 3.53 10.24
N LYS A 82 7.41 4.16 11.37
CA LYS A 82 7.50 3.49 12.69
C LYS A 82 6.21 2.75 13.07
N LYS A 83 5.05 3.30 12.72
CA LYS A 83 3.74 2.67 12.99
C LYS A 83 3.47 1.41 12.17
N ALA A 84 4.19 1.23 11.07
CA ALA A 84 4.15 0.06 10.20
C ALA A 84 5.36 -0.87 10.40
N GLY A 85 6.17 -0.64 11.45
CA GLY A 85 7.39 -1.42 11.71
C GLY A 85 8.54 -1.12 10.74
N ILE A 86 8.45 -0.05 9.95
CA ILE A 86 9.47 0.35 8.97
C ILE A 86 10.27 1.52 9.54
N GLN A 87 11.59 1.45 9.46
CA GLN A 87 12.46 2.54 9.87
C GLN A 87 12.55 3.57 8.73
N GLY A 88 12.17 4.82 9.00
CA GLY A 88 12.22 5.92 8.02
C GLY A 88 10.83 6.36 7.54
N GLU A 89 10.82 7.25 6.55
CA GLU A 89 9.57 7.71 5.93
C GLU A 89 9.04 6.67 4.94
N VAL A 90 7.72 6.58 4.87
CA VAL A 90 6.99 5.73 3.92
C VAL A 90 5.93 6.57 3.23
N MET A 91 5.59 6.23 1.99
CA MET A 91 4.43 6.80 1.33
C MET A 91 3.27 5.83 1.39
N LYS A 92 2.15 6.28 1.97
CA LYS A 92 0.88 5.56 1.87
C LYS A 92 0.18 6.01 0.58
N ALA A 93 0.14 5.12 -0.41
CA ALA A 93 -0.45 5.40 -1.71
C ALA A 93 -1.99 5.34 -1.66
N SER A 94 -2.62 6.32 -2.31
CA SER A 94 -4.06 6.37 -2.63
C SER A 94 -4.31 5.97 -4.08
N CYS A 95 -3.36 6.26 -4.98
CA CYS A 95 -3.40 5.89 -6.39
C CYS A 95 -2.01 5.47 -6.87
N ILE A 96 -1.95 4.40 -7.67
CA ILE A 96 -0.74 3.96 -8.36
C ILE A 96 -1.11 3.73 -9.82
N GLU A 97 -0.41 4.41 -10.72
CA GLU A 97 -0.50 4.19 -12.16
C GLU A 97 0.82 3.61 -12.65
N ASN A 98 0.76 2.48 -13.34
CA ASN A 98 1.90 1.87 -14.01
C ASN A 98 1.98 2.46 -15.43
N LEU A 99 3.02 3.26 -15.69
CA LEU A 99 3.21 3.97 -16.94
C LEU A 99 3.71 3.05 -18.06
N ASP A 100 4.25 1.87 -17.73
CA ASP A 100 4.71 0.90 -18.72
C ASP A 100 3.56 0.00 -19.20
N THR A 101 2.61 -0.36 -18.33
CA THR A 101 1.46 -1.21 -18.69
C THR A 101 0.16 -0.44 -18.92
N GLY A 102 0.03 0.77 -18.37
CA GLY A 102 -1.20 1.56 -18.35
C GLY A 102 -2.19 1.15 -17.24
N ASP A 103 -1.82 0.22 -16.35
CA ASP A 103 -2.69 -0.20 -15.25
C ASP A 103 -2.83 0.89 -14.19
N VAL A 104 -4.05 1.07 -13.66
CA VAL A 104 -4.32 2.07 -12.61
C VAL A 104 -5.02 1.42 -11.43
N TYR A 105 -4.49 1.65 -10.23
CA TYR A 105 -4.97 1.11 -8.96
C TYR A 105 -5.41 2.25 -8.05
N HIS A 106 -6.67 2.22 -7.62
CA HIS A 106 -7.27 3.20 -6.71
C HIS A 106 -7.75 2.55 -5.41
N LYS A 107 -7.58 3.27 -4.31
CA LYS A 107 -8.02 2.85 -2.98
C LYS A 107 -9.03 3.82 -2.36
#